data_AF-A0A7W7MVI4-F1
#
_entry.id   AF-A0A7W7MVI4-F1
#
_cell.length_a   1.000
_cell.length_b   1.000
_cell.length_c   1.000
_cell.angle_alpha   90.00
_cell.angle_beta   90.00
_cell.angle_gamma   90.00
#
_symmetry.space_group_name_H-M   'P 1'
#
loop_
_entity.id
_entity.type
_entity.pdbx_description
1 polymer ?
#
loop_
_entity_poly.entity_id
_entity_poly.type
_entity_poly.pdbx_seq_one_letter_code
_entity_poly.pdbx_strand_id
1 'polypeptide(L)'
;MGFWCREDVAQALTRRDVGRLFRLFLEQFAECTQTQLALLTQHDRSDISNWVRGTRQGRVSDIEVLTRIADGLQLPDQARLLLGLAPAGSFALSPNPTVLRQRTDIRAAEEPAASTAPVHVAICGSRAPDTDAGVIDVAVRCLARLVMSRGYKVSHGPVGVGIEVMTYIADQYRPPNISQALGLFGHRNVIQDAQFVVVLGGGTGTQTEIDLALSMGKPVIALPASGGTARRFYHQASRDHRLRASLDEERFAALNACTDPGEDFVRIVEHLINKTLEQ
;
A
#
# COMPACT_ATOMS: atom_id res chain seq x y z
N MET A 1 27.48 -13.90 9.79
CA MET A 1 27.72 -14.04 8.32
C MET A 1 27.71 -15.48 7.80
N GLY A 2 27.71 -16.53 8.65
CA GLY A 2 27.86 -17.91 8.16
C GLY A 2 26.61 -18.56 7.50
N PHE A 3 25.39 -18.14 7.84
CA PHE A 3 24.16 -18.79 7.37
C PHE A 3 24.03 -18.81 5.84
N TRP A 4 24.20 -17.64 5.20
CA TRP A 4 24.03 -17.48 3.74
C TRP A 4 25.08 -18.22 2.89
N CYS A 5 26.18 -18.66 3.51
CA CYS A 5 27.26 -19.40 2.85
C CYS A 5 27.10 -20.92 2.97
N ARG A 6 26.10 -21.41 3.72
CA ARG A 6 25.86 -22.86 3.84
C ARG A 6 25.40 -23.43 2.51
N GLU A 7 25.86 -24.63 2.18
CA GLU A 7 25.55 -25.31 0.93
C GLU A 7 24.05 -25.57 0.75
N ASP A 8 23.35 -25.94 1.83
CA ASP A 8 21.91 -26.18 1.82
C ASP A 8 21.08 -24.90 1.58
N VAL A 9 21.53 -23.76 2.12
CA VAL A 9 20.96 -22.44 1.86
C VAL A 9 21.22 -22.01 0.41
N ALA A 10 22.45 -22.15 -0.08
CA ALA A 10 22.80 -21.83 -1.47
C ALA A 10 21.98 -22.64 -2.48
N GLN A 11 21.73 -23.92 -2.18
CA GLN A 11 20.90 -24.79 -3.00
C GLN A 11 19.43 -24.37 -2.99
N ALA A 12 18.89 -23.97 -1.83
CA ALA A 12 17.52 -23.44 -1.73
C ALA A 12 17.35 -22.15 -2.55
N LEU A 13 18.31 -21.23 -2.47
CA LEU A 13 18.32 -19.98 -3.22
C LEU A 13 18.36 -20.24 -4.74
N THR A 14 19.30 -21.07 -5.20
CA THR A 14 19.45 -21.42 -6.63
C THR A 14 18.17 -22.04 -7.21
N ARG A 15 17.47 -22.87 -6.44
CA ARG A 15 16.23 -23.51 -6.86
C ARG A 15 14.99 -22.63 -6.70
N ARG A 16 15.16 -21.43 -6.12
CA ARG A 16 14.10 -20.52 -5.66
C ARG A 16 13.08 -21.23 -4.75
N ASP A 17 13.56 -22.17 -3.94
CA ASP A 17 12.75 -22.93 -2.99
C ASP A 17 12.63 -22.16 -1.68
N VAL A 18 11.67 -21.24 -1.66
CA VAL A 18 11.35 -20.37 -0.53
C VAL A 18 10.89 -21.20 0.69
N GLY A 19 10.15 -22.28 0.47
CA GLY A 19 9.71 -23.16 1.55
C GLY A 19 10.87 -23.83 2.27
N ARG A 20 11.87 -24.31 1.51
CA ARG A 20 13.12 -24.84 2.10
C ARG A 20 13.93 -23.74 2.78
N LEU A 21 14.07 -22.56 2.17
CA LEU A 21 14.79 -21.43 2.75
C LEU A 21 14.21 -21.01 4.11
N PHE A 22 12.88 -20.88 4.21
CA PHE A 22 12.20 -20.48 5.45
C PHE A 22 12.34 -21.50 6.57
N ARG A 23 12.29 -22.81 6.26
CA ARG A 23 12.58 -23.84 7.26
C ARG A 23 14.00 -23.71 7.81
N LEU A 24 15.00 -23.62 6.93
CA LEU A 24 16.41 -23.46 7.33
C LEU A 24 16.62 -22.18 8.15
N PHE A 25 15.92 -21.09 7.80
CA PHE A 25 15.99 -19.84 8.53
C PHE A 25 15.39 -19.95 9.93
N LEU A 26 14.19 -20.51 10.08
CA LEU A 26 13.53 -20.70 11.37
C LEU A 26 14.28 -21.69 12.29
N GLU A 27 14.93 -22.70 11.70
CA GLU A 27 15.80 -23.64 12.43
C GLU A 27 17.07 -22.93 12.96
N GLN A 28 17.63 -22.01 12.18
CA GLN A 28 18.87 -21.29 12.54
C GLN A 28 18.63 -20.16 13.55
N PHE A 29 17.50 -19.47 13.42
CA PHE A 29 17.13 -18.29 14.21
C PHE A 29 15.87 -18.62 15.01
N ALA A 30 16.04 -19.37 16.11
CA ALA A 30 14.94 -19.88 16.91
C ALA A 30 14.08 -18.77 17.56
N GLU A 31 14.64 -17.57 17.71
CA GLU A 31 13.96 -16.36 18.15
C GLU A 31 13.02 -15.76 17.08
N CYS A 32 13.18 -16.17 15.82
CA CYS A 32 12.31 -15.74 14.73
C CYS A 32 11.12 -16.70 14.60
N THR A 33 9.93 -16.20 14.86
CA THR A 33 8.66 -16.91 14.65
C THR A 33 8.19 -16.82 13.20
N GLN A 34 7.29 -17.71 12.77
CA GLN A 34 6.64 -17.60 11.45
C GLN A 34 5.91 -16.27 11.27
N THR A 35 5.38 -15.70 12.35
CA THR A 35 4.74 -14.37 12.33
C THR A 35 5.75 -13.27 12.08
N GLN A 36 6.92 -13.30 12.73
CA GLN A 36 8.00 -12.35 12.45
C GLN A 36 8.55 -12.54 11.04
N LEU A 37 8.69 -13.78 10.57
CA LEU A 37 9.14 -14.08 9.22
C LEU A 37 8.15 -13.57 8.15
N ALA A 38 6.85 -13.71 8.41
CA ALA A 38 5.78 -13.15 7.60
C ALA A 38 5.89 -11.62 7.52
N LEU A 39 6.10 -10.98 8.67
CA LEU A 39 6.26 -9.53 8.77
C LEU A 39 7.50 -9.03 8.02
N LEU A 40 8.65 -9.68 8.22
CA LEU A 40 9.93 -9.33 7.60
C LEU A 40 9.87 -9.49 6.07
N THR A 41 9.39 -10.64 5.59
CA THR A 41 9.35 -10.96 4.16
C THR A 41 8.10 -10.43 3.45
N GLN A 42 7.24 -9.71 4.17
CA GLN A 42 6.04 -9.08 3.62
C GLN A 42 5.04 -10.09 3.01
N HIS A 43 4.80 -11.20 3.71
CA HIS A 43 3.85 -12.26 3.37
C HIS A 43 2.78 -12.43 4.45
N ASP A 44 1.66 -13.08 4.11
CA ASP A 44 0.72 -13.54 5.13
C ASP A 44 1.30 -14.67 5.96
N ARG A 45 0.96 -14.70 7.26
CA ARG A 45 1.36 -15.81 8.15
C ARG A 45 0.85 -17.16 7.64
N SER A 46 -0.34 -17.19 7.03
CA SER A 46 -0.91 -18.41 6.41
C SER A 46 -0.04 -18.89 5.25
N ASP A 47 0.48 -17.98 4.43
CA ASP A 47 1.39 -18.29 3.33
C ASP A 47 2.73 -18.83 3.82
N ILE A 48 3.33 -18.18 4.83
CA ILE A 48 4.54 -18.70 5.49
C ILE A 48 4.29 -20.11 6.03
N SER A 49 3.18 -20.31 6.75
CA SER A 49 2.81 -21.62 7.30
C SER A 49 2.64 -22.66 6.20
N ASN A 50 2.00 -22.31 5.08
CA ASN A 50 1.78 -23.25 3.97
C ASN A 50 3.07 -23.64 3.25
N TRP A 51 4.01 -22.70 3.07
CA TRP A 51 5.33 -23.00 2.52
C TRP A 51 6.17 -23.85 3.47
N VAL A 52 6.19 -23.51 4.76
CA VAL A 52 6.95 -24.24 5.79
C VAL A 52 6.42 -25.68 5.93
N ARG A 53 5.09 -25.87 5.91
CA ARG A 53 4.44 -27.19 5.95
C ARG A 53 4.54 -27.95 4.61
N GLY A 54 4.89 -27.28 3.52
CA GLY A 54 4.95 -27.87 2.18
C GLY A 54 3.58 -28.12 1.55
N THR A 55 2.50 -27.55 2.09
CA THR A 55 1.15 -27.61 1.48
C THR A 55 1.03 -26.69 0.27
N ARG A 56 1.82 -25.61 0.22
CA ARG A 56 2.02 -24.78 -0.98
C ARG A 56 3.36 -25.12 -1.62
N GLN A 57 3.40 -25.12 -2.94
CA GLN A 57 4.65 -25.33 -3.68
C GLN A 57 5.67 -24.26 -3.28
N GLY A 58 6.84 -24.71 -2.80
CA GLY A 58 7.88 -23.84 -2.25
C GLY A 58 8.70 -23.10 -3.32
N ARG A 59 8.64 -23.56 -4.57
CA ARG A 59 9.35 -22.91 -5.68
C ARG A 59 8.56 -21.69 -6.15
N VAL A 60 9.20 -20.54 -6.09
CA VAL A 60 8.63 -19.25 -6.49
C VAL A 60 9.32 -18.76 -7.75
N SER A 61 8.55 -18.49 -8.81
CA SER A 61 9.06 -17.92 -10.07
C SER A 61 8.97 -16.39 -10.11
N ASP A 62 8.04 -15.83 -9.35
CA ASP A 62 7.74 -14.41 -9.30
C ASP A 62 8.89 -13.59 -8.69
N ILE A 63 9.45 -12.65 -9.47
CA ILE A 63 10.60 -11.84 -9.08
C ILE A 63 10.25 -10.85 -7.96
N GLU A 64 9.02 -10.35 -7.88
CA GLU A 64 8.60 -9.44 -6.82
C GLU A 64 8.49 -10.16 -5.48
N VAL A 65 7.99 -11.40 -5.49
CA VAL A 65 7.98 -12.26 -4.30
C VAL A 65 9.41 -12.53 -3.82
N LEU A 66 10.31 -12.89 -4.73
CA LEU A 66 11.71 -13.15 -4.39
C LEU A 66 12.42 -11.90 -3.87
N THR A 67 12.13 -10.73 -4.44
CA THR A 67 12.69 -9.44 -4.01
C THR A 67 12.25 -9.09 -2.60
N ARG A 68 10.96 -9.25 -2.26
CA ARG A 68 10.46 -9.03 -0.89
C ARG A 68 11.12 -9.94 0.15
N ILE A 69 11.36 -11.20 -0.21
CA ILE A 69 12.08 -12.14 0.65
C ILE A 69 13.54 -11.69 0.82
N ALA A 70 14.18 -11.29 -0.29
CA ALA A 70 15.55 -10.84 -0.29
C ALA A 70 15.76 -9.59 0.57
N ASP A 71 14.85 -8.62 0.47
CA ASP A 71 14.91 -7.37 1.24
C ASP A 71 14.54 -7.62 2.71
N GLY A 72 13.48 -8.38 2.96
CA GLY A 72 12.98 -8.68 4.29
C GLY A 72 13.96 -9.46 5.18
N LEU A 73 14.72 -10.37 4.58
CA LEU A 73 15.77 -11.13 5.26
C LEU A 73 17.16 -10.48 5.13
N GLN A 74 17.24 -9.31 4.50
CA GLN A 74 18.49 -8.58 4.26
C GLN A 74 19.56 -9.48 3.63
N LEU A 75 19.21 -10.14 2.52
CA LEU A 75 20.10 -11.04 1.81
C LEU A 75 21.35 -10.28 1.34
N PRO A 76 22.56 -10.79 1.61
CA PRO A 76 23.78 -10.26 1.04
C PRO A 76 23.80 -10.47 -0.48
N ASP A 77 24.61 -9.69 -1.19
CA ASP A 77 24.63 -9.70 -2.67
C ASP A 77 24.86 -11.08 -3.26
N GLN A 78 25.75 -11.90 -2.70
CA GLN A 78 25.94 -13.28 -3.17
C GLN A 78 24.65 -14.12 -3.10
N ALA A 79 23.83 -13.93 -2.07
CA ALA A 79 22.57 -14.66 -1.91
C ALA A 79 21.49 -14.13 -2.86
N ARG A 80 21.46 -12.81 -3.12
CA ARG A 80 20.56 -12.19 -4.12
C ARG A 80 20.85 -12.73 -5.51
N LEU A 81 22.13 -12.82 -5.89
CA LEU A 81 22.55 -13.36 -7.18
C LEU A 81 22.14 -14.82 -7.35
N LEU A 82 22.31 -15.66 -6.32
CA LEU A 82 21.84 -17.06 -6.36
C LEU A 82 20.32 -17.18 -6.54
N LEU A 83 19.55 -16.23 -5.98
CA LEU A 83 18.10 -16.16 -6.16
C LEU A 83 17.70 -15.67 -7.56
N GLY A 84 18.65 -15.15 -8.34
CA GLY A 84 18.45 -14.54 -9.65
C GLY A 84 17.99 -13.08 -9.58
N LEU A 85 18.38 -12.37 -8.52
CA LEU A 85 18.11 -10.94 -8.30
C LEU A 85 19.39 -10.11 -8.46
N ALA A 86 19.21 -8.82 -8.73
CA ALA A 86 20.30 -7.87 -8.72
C ALA A 86 20.86 -7.63 -7.28
N PRO A 87 22.16 -7.31 -7.13
CA PRO A 87 22.74 -6.82 -5.88
C PRO A 87 21.96 -5.63 -5.29
N ALA A 88 21.95 -5.49 -3.96
CA ALA A 88 21.16 -4.45 -3.28
C ALA A 88 21.61 -3.01 -3.67
N GLY A 89 22.88 -2.83 -4.06
CA GLY A 89 23.47 -1.54 -4.46
C GLY A 89 23.38 -1.18 -5.95
N SER A 90 22.68 -1.96 -6.78
CA SER A 90 22.73 -1.82 -8.25
C SER A 90 22.04 -0.58 -8.84
N PHE A 91 21.38 0.25 -8.01
CA PHE A 91 20.68 1.47 -8.43
C PHE A 91 21.49 2.76 -8.24
N ALA A 92 22.83 2.68 -8.24
CA ALA A 92 23.72 3.84 -8.28
C ALA A 92 24.48 3.96 -9.62
N LEU A 93 23.79 3.75 -10.74
CA LEU A 93 24.24 4.22 -12.05
C LEU A 93 23.20 5.23 -12.52
N SER A 94 23.46 6.51 -12.26
CA SER A 94 22.89 7.58 -13.08
C SER A 94 23.39 7.38 -14.51
N PRO A 95 22.53 7.11 -15.50
CA PRO A 95 22.86 7.47 -16.85
C PRO A 95 22.55 8.96 -16.96
N ASN A 96 23.57 9.78 -16.72
CA ASN A 96 23.61 11.11 -17.28
C ASN A 96 24.24 10.98 -18.67
N PRO A 97 23.47 10.85 -19.78
CA PRO A 97 23.99 11.21 -21.07
C PRO A 97 23.75 12.71 -21.23
N THR A 98 24.86 13.44 -21.15
CA THR A 98 25.10 14.75 -21.72
C THR A 98 24.25 14.99 -22.97
N VAL A 99 23.16 15.76 -22.85
CA VAL A 99 22.53 16.42 -24.00
C VAL A 99 22.64 17.92 -23.79
N LEU A 100 23.72 18.43 -24.37
CA LEU A 100 23.92 19.83 -24.65
C LEU A 100 22.87 20.25 -25.68
N ARG A 101 21.74 20.83 -25.25
CA ARG A 101 20.82 21.54 -26.15
C ARG A 101 20.32 22.84 -25.54
N GLN A 102 21.04 23.89 -25.95
CA GLN A 102 20.56 25.20 -26.37
C GLN A 102 19.55 25.91 -25.45
N ARG A 103 20.14 26.76 -24.62
CA ARG A 103 19.69 28.12 -24.33
C ARG A 103 18.93 28.72 -25.53
N THR A 104 17.62 28.88 -25.36
CA THR A 104 16.91 30.02 -25.94
C THR A 104 15.98 30.56 -24.87
N ASP A 105 16.30 31.77 -24.44
CA ASP A 105 15.50 32.60 -23.55
C ASP A 105 14.08 32.75 -24.08
N ILE A 106 13.09 32.31 -23.30
CA ILE A 106 11.80 33.01 -23.20
C ILE A 106 11.42 33.04 -21.73
N ARG A 107 11.67 34.20 -21.11
CA ARG A 107 11.08 34.59 -19.83
C ARG A 107 9.56 34.70 -20.01
N ALA A 108 8.81 33.88 -19.29
CA ALA A 108 7.40 34.14 -19.02
C ALA A 108 7.09 33.64 -17.59
N ALA A 109 6.92 34.62 -16.71
CA ALA A 109 6.23 34.57 -15.41
C ALA A 109 6.41 33.30 -14.55
N GLU A 110 7.45 33.33 -13.71
CA GLU A 110 7.44 32.58 -12.44
C GLU A 110 6.42 33.26 -11.50
N GLU A 111 5.23 32.68 -11.40
CA GLU A 111 4.45 32.78 -10.17
C GLU A 111 5.10 31.86 -9.12
N PRO A 112 5.28 32.32 -7.87
CA PRO A 112 5.91 31.52 -6.83
C PRO A 112 4.93 30.43 -6.38
N ALA A 113 4.96 29.27 -7.04
CA ALA A 113 4.26 28.09 -6.55
C ALA A 113 4.96 27.66 -5.25
N ALA A 114 4.31 27.95 -4.12
CA ALA A 114 4.68 27.41 -2.83
C ALA A 114 4.92 25.90 -2.99
N SER A 115 6.11 25.45 -2.60
CA SER A 115 6.43 24.03 -2.52
C SER A 115 5.60 23.41 -1.39
N THR A 116 4.34 23.08 -1.67
CA THR A 116 3.53 22.22 -0.82
C THR A 116 3.84 20.79 -1.24
N ALA A 117 4.49 20.04 -0.35
CA ALA A 117 4.67 18.61 -0.55
C ALA A 117 3.32 17.95 -0.89
N PRO A 118 3.28 16.99 -1.83
CA PRO A 118 2.03 16.37 -2.24
C PRO A 118 1.35 15.67 -1.06
N VAL A 119 0.04 15.90 -0.91
CA VAL A 119 -0.79 15.23 0.10
C VAL A 119 -0.66 13.72 -0.07
N HIS A 120 -0.46 13.00 1.03
CA HIS A 120 -0.33 11.54 1.02
C HIS A 120 -1.57 10.88 1.63
N VAL A 121 -2.27 10.06 0.85
CA VAL A 121 -3.46 9.32 1.27
C VAL A 121 -3.20 7.81 1.23
N ALA A 122 -3.68 7.07 2.23
CA ALA A 122 -3.79 5.62 2.17
C ALA A 122 -5.18 5.23 1.68
N ILE A 123 -5.26 4.34 0.69
CA ILE A 123 -6.53 3.77 0.22
C ILE A 123 -6.56 2.29 0.60
N CYS A 124 -7.47 1.97 1.50
CA CYS A 124 -7.64 0.66 2.11
C CYS A 124 -9.00 0.06 1.73
N GLY A 125 -9.06 -1.26 1.59
CA GLY A 125 -10.31 -1.92 1.27
C GLY A 125 -10.15 -3.25 0.56
N SER A 126 -11.16 -4.10 0.68
CA SER A 126 -11.24 -5.37 -0.06
C SER A 126 -12.68 -5.72 -0.34
N ARG A 127 -12.92 -6.54 -1.37
CA ARG A 127 -14.23 -7.11 -1.65
C ARG A 127 -14.43 -8.35 -0.75
N ALA A 128 -15.33 -8.24 0.21
CA ALA A 128 -15.70 -9.33 1.13
C ALA A 128 -17.19 -9.71 0.93
N PRO A 129 -17.67 -10.86 1.47
CA PRO A 129 -19.05 -11.31 1.22
C PRO A 129 -20.14 -10.31 1.63
N ASP A 130 -19.86 -9.41 2.58
CA ASP A 130 -20.77 -8.38 3.09
C ASP A 130 -20.49 -6.98 2.49
N THR A 131 -19.76 -6.92 1.37
CA THR A 131 -19.48 -5.67 0.64
C THR A 131 -20.37 -5.50 -0.58
N ASP A 132 -20.60 -4.24 -0.96
CA ASP A 132 -21.33 -3.90 -2.18
C ASP A 132 -20.35 -3.60 -3.32
N ALA A 133 -20.24 -4.54 -4.26
CA ALA A 133 -19.31 -4.42 -5.38
C ALA A 133 -19.64 -3.24 -6.30
N GLY A 134 -20.93 -2.93 -6.50
CA GLY A 134 -21.34 -1.83 -7.37
C GLY A 134 -20.94 -0.49 -6.78
N VAL A 135 -21.15 -0.30 -5.48
CA VAL A 135 -20.72 0.92 -4.77
C VAL A 135 -19.20 1.05 -4.80
N ILE A 136 -18.46 -0.04 -4.59
CA ILE A 136 -16.99 -0.03 -4.68
C ILE A 136 -16.53 0.37 -6.08
N ASP A 137 -17.14 -0.17 -7.14
CA ASP A 137 -16.78 0.17 -8.52
C ASP A 137 -16.96 1.67 -8.82
N VAL A 138 -18.08 2.26 -8.40
CA VAL A 138 -18.30 3.71 -8.57
C VAL A 138 -17.26 4.51 -7.78
N ALA A 139 -17.04 4.15 -6.50
CA ALA A 139 -16.09 4.84 -5.64
C ALA A 139 -14.65 4.76 -6.18
N VAL A 140 -14.22 3.62 -6.74
CA VAL A 140 -12.90 3.45 -7.38
C VAL A 140 -12.71 4.46 -8.52
N ARG A 141 -13.70 4.60 -9.40
CA ARG A 141 -13.63 5.55 -10.53
C ARG A 141 -13.57 7.00 -10.06
N CYS A 142 -14.38 7.35 -9.06
CA CYS A 142 -14.42 8.72 -8.53
C CYS A 142 -13.11 9.05 -7.77
N LEU A 143 -12.58 8.12 -6.97
CA LEU A 143 -11.30 8.30 -6.27
C LEU A 143 -10.13 8.42 -7.23
N ALA A 144 -10.10 7.60 -8.29
CA ALA A 144 -9.08 7.71 -9.33
C ALA A 144 -9.05 9.11 -9.96
N ARG A 145 -10.23 9.68 -10.26
CA ARG A 145 -10.36 11.06 -10.75
C ARG A 145 -9.85 12.08 -9.75
N LEU A 146 -10.22 11.96 -8.48
CA LEU A 146 -9.78 12.86 -7.42
C LEU A 146 -8.26 12.82 -7.26
N VAL A 147 -7.68 11.63 -7.09
CA VAL A 147 -6.23 11.42 -6.93
C VAL A 147 -5.46 12.04 -8.10
N MET A 148 -5.91 11.80 -9.33
CA MET A 148 -5.27 12.33 -10.53
C MET A 148 -5.38 13.85 -10.62
N SER A 149 -6.56 14.42 -10.39
CA SER A 149 -6.78 15.87 -10.51
C SER A 149 -6.05 16.68 -9.45
N ARG A 150 -5.81 16.11 -8.26
CA ARG A 150 -5.14 16.78 -7.14
C ARG A 150 -3.68 16.39 -6.95
N GLY A 151 -3.18 15.41 -7.71
CA GLY A 151 -1.80 14.96 -7.62
C GLY A 151 -1.45 14.32 -6.27
N TYR A 152 -2.41 13.62 -5.65
CA TYR A 152 -2.18 12.97 -4.36
C TYR A 152 -1.20 11.80 -4.50
N LYS A 153 -0.28 11.67 -3.54
CA LYS A 153 0.49 10.45 -3.37
C LYS A 153 -0.39 9.39 -2.71
N VAL A 154 -0.38 8.17 -3.24
CA VAL A 154 -1.24 7.08 -2.74
C VAL A 154 -0.40 5.96 -2.19
N SER A 155 -0.64 5.62 -0.93
CA SER A 155 -0.29 4.33 -0.34
C SER A 155 -1.45 3.35 -0.53
N HIS A 156 -1.17 2.13 -0.95
CA HIS A 156 -2.17 1.08 -1.00
C HIS A 156 -1.57 -0.29 -0.74
N GLY A 157 -2.40 -1.22 -0.27
CA GLY A 157 -2.05 -2.64 -0.24
C GLY A 157 -1.84 -3.21 -1.65
N PRO A 158 -1.11 -4.32 -1.79
CA PRO A 158 -0.86 -4.97 -3.08
C PRO A 158 -2.11 -5.60 -3.71
N VAL A 159 -3.12 -5.86 -2.90
CA VAL A 159 -4.41 -6.43 -3.27
C VAL A 159 -5.51 -5.60 -2.65
N GLY A 160 -6.67 -5.57 -3.30
CA GLY A 160 -7.85 -4.87 -2.84
C GLY A 160 -8.06 -3.52 -3.51
N VAL A 161 -8.87 -2.67 -2.88
CA VAL A 161 -9.46 -1.51 -3.55
C VAL A 161 -8.42 -0.45 -3.93
N GLY A 162 -7.37 -0.28 -3.13
CA GLY A 162 -6.33 0.71 -3.43
C GLY A 162 -5.56 0.42 -4.72
N ILE A 163 -5.23 -0.85 -5.01
CA ILE A 163 -4.60 -1.21 -6.30
C ILE A 163 -5.60 -1.09 -7.47
N GLU A 164 -6.90 -1.34 -7.24
CA GLU A 164 -7.93 -1.13 -8.27
C GLU A 164 -8.01 0.35 -8.70
N VAL A 165 -7.90 1.29 -7.74
CA VAL A 165 -7.81 2.74 -8.02
C VAL A 165 -6.59 3.05 -8.88
N MET A 166 -5.42 2.52 -8.52
CA MET A 166 -4.19 2.80 -9.26
C MET A 166 -4.19 2.18 -10.67
N THR A 167 -4.73 0.97 -10.82
CA THR A 167 -4.90 0.32 -12.12
C THR A 167 -5.87 1.12 -13.00
N TYR A 168 -7.00 1.59 -12.45
CA TYR A 168 -7.92 2.45 -13.18
C TYR A 168 -7.23 3.74 -13.68
N ILE A 169 -6.36 4.32 -12.84
CA ILE A 169 -5.57 5.49 -13.23
C ILE A 169 -4.66 5.17 -14.43
N ALA A 170 -3.90 4.07 -14.33
CA ALA A 170 -2.96 3.66 -15.37
C ALA A 170 -3.65 3.38 -16.70
N ASP A 171 -4.79 2.69 -16.68
CA ASP A 171 -5.51 2.29 -17.88
C ASP A 171 -6.21 3.46 -18.59
N GLN A 172 -6.85 4.34 -17.82
CA GLN A 172 -7.74 5.38 -18.37
C GLN A 172 -7.03 6.71 -18.64
N TYR A 173 -6.06 7.09 -17.81
CA TYR A 173 -5.44 8.43 -17.89
C TYR A 173 -4.02 8.40 -18.45
N ARG A 174 -3.33 7.25 -18.43
CA ARG A 174 -1.97 7.04 -18.98
C ARG A 174 -1.03 8.24 -18.78
N PRO A 175 -0.86 8.75 -17.55
CA PRO A 175 -0.08 9.96 -17.34
C PRO A 175 1.40 9.74 -17.70
N PRO A 176 2.07 10.73 -18.32
CA PRO A 176 3.43 10.57 -18.83
C PRO A 176 4.49 10.33 -17.74
N ASN A 177 4.20 10.68 -16.48
CA ASN A 177 5.05 10.49 -15.31
C ASN A 177 4.19 10.02 -14.11
N ILE A 178 3.99 8.71 -13.92
CA ILE A 178 3.43 8.20 -12.66
C ILE A 178 4.46 8.44 -11.56
N SER A 179 4.33 9.55 -10.84
CA SER A 179 5.13 9.81 -9.64
C SER A 179 4.58 8.97 -8.49
N GLN A 180 5.20 7.79 -8.30
CA GLN A 180 5.06 6.88 -7.16
C GLN A 180 3.63 6.52 -6.74
N ALA A 181 3.03 5.57 -7.46
CA ALA A 181 2.13 4.59 -6.85
C ALA A 181 3.01 3.50 -6.22
N LEU A 182 3.11 3.44 -4.90
CA LEU A 182 3.83 2.36 -4.23
C LEU A 182 2.83 1.33 -3.72
N GLY A 183 2.84 0.15 -4.33
CA GLY A 183 2.24 -1.03 -3.72
C GLY A 183 3.00 -1.36 -2.44
N LEU A 184 2.38 -1.07 -1.30
CA LEU A 184 2.98 -1.20 0.01
C LEU A 184 2.47 -2.47 0.67
N PHE A 185 3.38 -3.32 1.11
CA PHE A 185 3.03 -4.54 1.82
C PHE A 185 3.22 -4.35 3.33
N GLY A 186 2.27 -4.88 4.10
CA GLY A 186 2.19 -4.68 5.54
C GLY A 186 1.39 -3.42 5.89
N HIS A 187 0.37 -3.59 6.74
CA HIS A 187 -0.58 -2.53 7.10
C HIS A 187 0.13 -1.26 7.60
N ARG A 188 1.24 -1.40 8.33
CA ARG A 188 2.03 -0.25 8.78
C ARG A 188 2.61 0.57 7.64
N ASN A 189 3.12 -0.06 6.58
CA ASN A 189 3.72 0.68 5.48
C ASN A 189 2.66 1.43 4.66
N VAL A 190 1.47 0.83 4.50
CA VAL A 190 0.32 1.50 3.87
C VAL A 190 -0.06 2.75 4.66
N ILE A 191 -0.11 2.64 5.99
CA ILE A 191 -0.66 3.67 6.86
C ILE A 191 0.39 4.72 7.27
N GLN A 192 1.67 4.35 7.45
CA GLN A 192 2.66 5.13 8.20
C GLN A 192 2.92 6.53 7.66
N ASP A 193 2.99 6.71 6.35
CA ASP A 193 3.30 8.00 5.74
C ASP A 193 2.04 8.77 5.30
N ALA A 194 0.87 8.13 5.33
CA ALA A 194 -0.38 8.75 4.94
C ALA A 194 -0.90 9.76 5.98
N GLN A 195 -1.39 10.90 5.51
CA GLN A 195 -2.07 11.90 6.33
C GLN A 195 -3.54 11.52 6.56
N PHE A 196 -4.15 10.83 5.59
CA PHE A 196 -5.55 10.40 5.64
C PHE A 196 -5.68 8.94 5.21
N VAL A 197 -6.63 8.23 5.80
CA VAL A 197 -6.91 6.83 5.49
C VAL A 197 -8.34 6.71 4.96
N VAL A 198 -8.47 6.41 3.67
CA VAL A 198 -9.74 6.23 2.96
C VAL A 198 -10.07 4.74 2.94
N VAL A 199 -11.30 4.38 3.32
CA VAL A 199 -11.71 2.97 3.50
C VAL A 199 -12.95 2.63 2.70
N LEU A 200 -12.85 1.59 1.88
CA LEU A 200 -13.93 1.04 1.05
C LEU A 200 -14.11 -0.46 1.30
N GLY A 201 -15.32 -0.89 1.65
CA GLY A 201 -15.67 -2.27 1.93
C GLY A 201 -14.82 -2.86 3.06
N GLY A 202 -14.18 -3.99 2.79
CA GLY A 202 -13.11 -4.53 3.63
C GLY A 202 -13.48 -5.75 4.45
N GLY A 203 -12.50 -6.64 4.59
CA GLY A 203 -12.50 -7.76 5.52
C GLY A 203 -11.53 -7.54 6.68
N THR A 204 -10.94 -8.62 7.20
CA THR A 204 -10.02 -8.60 8.35
C THR A 204 -8.77 -7.74 8.12
N GLY A 205 -8.16 -7.82 6.93
CA GLY A 205 -6.98 -7.01 6.61
C GLY A 205 -7.26 -5.51 6.67
N THR A 206 -8.41 -5.07 6.15
CA THR A 206 -8.86 -3.68 6.23
C THR A 206 -9.15 -3.25 7.66
N GLN A 207 -9.65 -4.16 8.52
CA GLN A 207 -9.84 -3.84 9.94
C GLN A 207 -8.50 -3.57 10.61
N THR A 208 -7.48 -4.39 10.36
CA THR A 208 -6.12 -4.18 10.89
C THR A 208 -5.54 -2.83 10.46
N GLU A 209 -5.82 -2.38 9.23
CA GLU A 209 -5.38 -1.08 8.72
C GLU A 209 -6.06 0.09 9.45
N ILE A 210 -7.36 -0.03 9.71
CA ILE A 210 -8.12 0.96 10.49
C ILE A 210 -7.59 1.02 11.92
N ASP A 211 -7.43 -0.13 12.59
CA ASP A 211 -6.97 -0.19 13.98
C ASP A 211 -5.59 0.46 14.11
N LEU A 212 -4.72 0.22 13.14
CA LEU A 212 -3.40 0.84 13.09
C LEU A 212 -3.48 2.35 12.85
N ALA A 213 -4.30 2.80 11.90
CA ALA A 213 -4.52 4.22 11.64
C ALA A 213 -4.99 4.96 12.89
N LEU A 214 -5.97 4.40 13.60
CA LEU A 214 -6.48 4.93 14.86
C LEU A 214 -5.39 4.98 15.94
N SER A 215 -4.58 3.93 16.08
CA SER A 215 -3.46 3.90 17.04
C SER A 215 -2.40 4.98 16.78
N MET A 216 -2.29 5.42 15.51
CA MET A 216 -1.39 6.48 15.07
C MET A 216 -2.05 7.86 15.05
N GLY A 217 -3.31 7.98 15.50
CA GLY A 217 -4.06 9.23 15.51
C GLY A 217 -4.42 9.75 14.11
N LYS A 218 -4.46 8.86 13.11
CA LYS A 218 -4.72 9.26 11.72
C LYS A 218 -6.22 9.33 11.43
N PRO A 219 -6.70 10.37 10.74
CA PRO A 219 -8.06 10.46 10.24
C PRO A 219 -8.45 9.26 9.38
N VAL A 220 -9.54 8.58 9.74
CA VAL A 220 -10.13 7.49 8.96
C VAL A 220 -11.46 7.98 8.36
N ILE A 221 -11.60 7.87 7.03
CA ILE A 221 -12.78 8.27 6.28
C ILE A 221 -13.31 7.02 5.56
N ALA A 222 -14.43 6.49 6.03
CA ALA A 222 -15.01 5.25 5.52
C ALA A 222 -16.31 5.50 4.76
N LEU A 223 -16.52 4.77 3.65
CA LEU A 223 -17.79 4.78 2.91
C LEU A 223 -18.72 3.68 3.43
N PRO A 224 -19.70 3.94 4.32
CA PRO A 224 -20.56 2.89 4.89
C PRO A 224 -21.42 2.17 3.85
N ALA A 225 -21.79 2.84 2.76
CA ALA A 225 -22.55 2.26 1.66
C ALA A 225 -21.83 1.06 1.02
N SER A 226 -20.48 1.08 0.98
CA SER A 226 -19.66 0.00 0.42
C SER A 226 -19.66 -1.32 1.23
N GLY A 227 -20.25 -1.32 2.43
CA GLY A 227 -20.39 -2.51 3.27
C GLY A 227 -19.12 -2.89 4.02
N GLY A 228 -19.03 -4.16 4.45
CA GLY A 228 -17.84 -4.69 5.10
C GLY A 228 -17.37 -3.94 6.36
N THR A 229 -16.06 -3.89 6.51
CA THR A 229 -15.36 -3.18 7.59
C THR A 229 -15.67 -1.68 7.59
N ALA A 230 -15.78 -1.03 6.42
CA ALA A 230 -16.10 0.39 6.31
C ALA A 230 -17.43 0.73 7.00
N ARG A 231 -18.47 -0.08 6.78
CA ARG A 231 -19.77 0.07 7.45
C ARG A 231 -19.69 -0.16 8.95
N ARG A 232 -18.99 -1.21 9.39
CA ARG A 232 -18.80 -1.50 10.81
C ARG A 232 -18.09 -0.36 11.53
N PHE A 233 -17.01 0.14 10.95
CA PHE A 233 -16.27 1.29 11.48
C PHE A 233 -17.17 2.52 11.61
N TYR A 234 -17.95 2.85 10.58
CA TYR A 234 -18.91 3.96 10.65
C TYR A 234 -19.89 3.82 11.83
N HIS A 235 -20.50 2.64 12.00
CA HIS A 235 -21.40 2.40 13.13
C HIS A 235 -20.70 2.51 14.49
N GLN A 236 -19.44 2.07 14.58
CA GLN A 236 -18.65 2.24 15.80
C GLN A 236 -18.36 3.71 16.08
N ALA A 237 -17.90 4.46 15.08
CA ALA A 237 -17.60 5.89 15.19
C ALA A 237 -18.84 6.77 15.46
N SER A 238 -20.03 6.31 15.06
CA SER A 238 -21.29 6.97 15.43
C SER A 238 -21.58 6.91 16.94
N ARG A 239 -21.04 5.89 17.63
CA ARG A 239 -21.19 5.68 19.07
C ARG A 239 -20.01 6.21 19.87
N ASP A 240 -18.82 6.27 19.25
CA ASP A 240 -17.60 6.77 19.86
C ASP A 240 -17.03 7.93 19.04
N HIS A 241 -17.30 9.16 19.50
CA HIS A 241 -16.88 10.39 18.84
C HIS A 241 -15.35 10.52 18.75
N ARG A 242 -14.59 9.81 19.59
CA ARG A 242 -13.11 9.85 19.56
C ARG A 242 -12.57 9.27 18.26
N LEU A 243 -13.26 8.28 17.69
CA LEU A 243 -12.86 7.62 16.44
C LEU A 243 -13.06 8.50 15.19
N ARG A 244 -13.83 9.58 15.33
CA ARG A 244 -14.12 10.54 14.26
C ARG A 244 -13.76 11.98 14.64
N ALA A 245 -12.81 12.17 15.56
CA ALA A 245 -12.46 13.50 16.07
C ALA A 245 -12.01 14.49 14.97
N SER A 246 -11.55 13.99 13.82
CA SER A 246 -11.17 14.79 12.64
C SER A 246 -12.34 15.15 11.71
N LEU A 247 -13.53 14.58 11.91
CA LEU A 247 -14.74 14.88 11.15
C LEU A 247 -15.76 15.59 12.03
N ASP A 248 -16.35 16.68 11.54
CA ASP A 248 -17.51 17.26 12.20
C ASP A 248 -18.78 16.43 11.96
N GLU A 249 -19.81 16.71 12.76
CA GLU A 249 -21.06 15.96 12.77
C GLU A 249 -21.73 15.94 11.40
N GLU A 250 -21.75 17.09 10.72
CA GLU A 250 -22.40 17.25 9.42
C GLU A 250 -21.73 16.37 8.35
N ARG A 251 -20.40 16.42 8.24
CA ARG A 251 -19.68 15.60 7.27
C ARG A 251 -19.72 14.12 7.62
N PHE A 252 -19.67 13.80 8.90
CA PHE A 252 -19.80 12.41 9.33
C PHE A 252 -21.18 11.85 8.94
N ALA A 253 -22.27 12.58 9.23
CA ALA A 253 -23.61 12.18 8.83
C ALA A 253 -23.76 12.06 7.30
N ALA A 254 -23.13 12.96 6.54
CA ALA A 254 -23.17 12.95 5.08
C ALA A 254 -22.60 11.65 4.47
N LEU A 255 -21.62 10.99 5.11
CA LEU A 255 -21.06 9.71 4.64
C LEU A 255 -22.11 8.59 4.51
N ASN A 256 -23.20 8.65 5.29
CA ASN A 256 -24.27 7.66 5.26
C ASN A 256 -25.51 8.12 4.47
N ALA A 257 -25.54 9.38 4.02
CA ALA A 257 -26.66 9.97 3.30
C ALA A 257 -26.36 10.17 1.80
N CYS A 258 -25.26 9.61 1.28
CA CYS A 258 -24.88 9.74 -0.13
C CYS A 258 -25.99 9.23 -1.06
N THR A 259 -26.44 10.08 -1.99
CA THR A 259 -27.38 9.70 -3.05
C THR A 259 -26.62 9.14 -4.25
N ASP A 260 -25.43 9.68 -4.52
CA ASP A 260 -24.41 9.07 -5.38
C ASP A 260 -23.21 8.68 -4.49
N PRO A 261 -23.13 7.42 -4.04
CA PRO A 261 -22.10 6.97 -3.11
C PRO A 261 -20.65 7.22 -3.55
N GLY A 262 -20.38 7.33 -4.86
CA GLY A 262 -19.04 7.63 -5.35
C GLY A 262 -18.74 9.13 -5.32
N GLU A 263 -19.58 9.92 -5.98
CA GLU A 263 -19.38 11.38 -6.13
C GLU A 263 -19.49 12.12 -4.79
N ASP A 264 -20.50 11.78 -3.98
CA ASP A 264 -20.70 12.44 -2.68
C ASP A 264 -19.54 12.11 -1.73
N PHE A 265 -19.05 10.87 -1.77
CA PHE A 265 -17.93 10.44 -0.94
C PHE A 265 -16.63 11.16 -1.27
N VAL A 266 -16.28 11.28 -2.55
CA VAL A 266 -15.03 11.97 -2.94
C VAL A 266 -15.07 13.47 -2.64
N ARG A 267 -16.23 14.11 -2.71
CA ARG A 267 -16.39 15.51 -2.27
C ARG A 267 -16.12 15.66 -0.78
N ILE A 268 -16.61 14.74 0.05
CA ILE A 268 -16.34 14.74 1.49
C ILE A 268 -14.85 14.53 1.76
N VAL A 269 -14.21 13.56 1.09
CA VAL A 269 -12.76 13.30 1.22
C VAL A 269 -11.94 14.53 0.82
N GLU A 270 -12.24 15.14 -0.32
CA GLU A 270 -11.55 16.33 -0.82
C GLU A 270 -11.68 17.51 0.14
N HIS A 271 -12.90 17.75 0.66
CA HIS A 271 -13.13 18.84 1.61
C HIS A 271 -12.34 18.66 2.90
N LEU A 272 -12.28 17.43 3.44
CA LEU A 272 -11.53 17.14 4.66
C LEU A 272 -10.03 17.33 4.49
N ILE A 273 -9.50 16.92 3.34
CA ILE A 273 -8.09 17.14 3.00
C ILE A 273 -7.80 18.64 2.94
N ASN A 274 -8.60 19.41 2.19
CA ASN A 274 -8.38 20.86 2.04
C ASN A 274 -8.46 21.61 3.36
N LYS A 275 -9.47 21.32 4.20
CA LYS A 275 -9.62 21.95 5.52
C LYS A 275 -8.40 21.75 6.42
N THR A 276 -7.70 20.62 6.28
CA THR A 276 -6.52 20.31 7.09
C THR A 276 -5.25 20.99 6.57
N LEU A 277 -5.20 21.34 5.29
CA LEU A 277 -4.07 22.08 4.70
C LEU A 277 -4.13 23.59 4.99
N GLU A 278 -5.31 24.10 5.35
CA GLU A 278 -5.53 25.50 5.72
C GLU A 278 -5.24 25.80 7.20
N GLN A 279 -4.91 24.78 8.01
CA GLN A 279 -4.58 24.87 9.44
C GLN A 279 -3.09 24.72 9.70
#